data_AF-A0A2N0WLQ7-F1
#
_entry.id   AF-A0A2N0WLQ7-F1
#
_cell.length_a   1.000
_cell.length_b   1.000
_cell.length_c   1.000
_cell.angle_alpha   90.00
_cell.angle_beta   90.00
_cell.angle_gamma   90.00
#
_symmetry.space_group_name_H-M   'P 1'
#
loop_
_entity.id
_entity.type
_entity.pdbx_description
1 polymer ?
#
loop_
_entity_poly.entity_id
_entity_poly.type
_entity_poly.pdbx_seq_one_letter_code
_entity_poly.pdbx_strand_id
1 'polypeptide(L)'
;MSGISLALNRSMIVIGIYLILTACSDEISDRQQVPVMSPEALLNEVRAIQTRCSNTELQLTFYDKCLHDLKELKQHVSLIIIENQLVKDDYSPLVSYIDSVIVEVNIISADQRRIMNLLAK
;
A
#
# COMPACT_ATOMS: atom_id res chain seq x y z
N MET A 1 36.26 21.75 0.91
CA MET A 1 35.49 22.15 2.11
C MET A 1 34.06 22.41 1.64
N SER A 2 33.27 21.34 1.52
CA SER A 2 32.34 20.82 2.55
C SER A 2 31.08 21.69 2.58
N GLY A 3 29.99 21.33 1.90
CA GLY A 3 29.28 20.04 1.99
C GLY A 3 28.16 20.07 3.04
N ILE A 4 27.90 21.23 3.67
CA ILE A 4 26.99 21.35 4.82
C ILE A 4 25.58 21.85 4.39
N SER A 5 25.45 22.46 3.20
CA SER A 5 24.18 23.13 2.84
C SER A 5 23.07 22.21 2.32
N LEU A 6 23.33 20.92 2.06
CA LEU A 6 22.31 19.96 1.60
C LEU A 6 21.76 19.05 2.72
N ALA A 7 22.42 19.00 3.88
CA ALA A 7 22.00 18.15 5.00
C ALA A 7 20.83 18.74 5.80
N LEU A 8 20.79 20.08 5.93
CA LEU A 8 19.77 20.77 6.72
C LEU A 8 18.36 20.69 6.11
N ASN A 9 18.24 20.60 4.78
CA ASN A 9 16.93 20.49 4.12
C ASN A 9 16.32 19.09 4.20
N ARG A 10 17.14 18.02 4.37
CA ARG A 10 16.60 16.66 4.54
C ARG A 10 16.10 16.43 5.96
N SER A 11 16.76 17.00 6.98
CA SER A 11 16.32 16.84 8.37
C SER A 11 15.00 17.54 8.69
N MET A 12 14.70 18.70 8.09
CA MET A 12 13.41 19.38 8.33
C MET A 12 12.20 18.61 7.74
N ILE A 13 12.37 17.93 6.61
CA ILE A 13 11.30 17.12 6.01
C ILE A 13 11.00 15.90 6.89
N VAL A 14 12.02 15.27 7.46
CA VAL A 14 11.85 14.11 8.36
C VAL A 14 11.11 14.51 9.64
N ILE A 15 11.39 15.69 10.20
CA ILE A 15 10.70 16.19 11.40
C ILE A 15 9.24 16.60 11.08
N GLY A 16 9.00 17.20 9.91
CA GLY A 16 7.66 17.59 9.48
C GLY A 16 6.70 16.40 9.29
N ILE A 17 7.19 15.26 8.80
CA ILE A 17 6.41 14.03 8.68
C ILE A 17 6.17 13.39 10.05
N TYR A 18 7.15 13.43 10.96
CA TYR A 18 7.03 12.90 12.32
C TYR A 18 5.97 13.64 13.16
N LEU A 19 5.85 14.96 13.00
CA LEU A 19 4.86 15.78 13.70
C LEU A 19 3.43 15.58 13.18
N ILE A 20 3.25 15.23 11.91
CA ILE A 20 1.92 14.91 11.36
C ILE A 20 1.47 13.52 11.81
N LEU A 21 2.39 12.56 11.95
CA LEU A 21 2.08 11.21 12.42
C LEU A 21 1.74 11.16 13.91
N THR A 22 2.35 12.01 14.73
CA THR A 22 2.13 12.02 16.20
C THR A 22 0.80 12.65 16.60
N ALA A 23 0.19 13.49 15.76
CA ALA A 23 -1.14 14.05 16.02
C ALA A 23 -2.29 13.04 15.83
N CYS A 24 -2.00 11.82 15.34
CA CYS A 24 -2.96 10.72 15.26
C CYS A 24 -2.70 9.60 16.29
N SER A 25 -1.77 9.79 17.24
CA SER A 25 -1.32 8.72 18.15
C SER A 25 -2.00 8.65 19.52
N ASP A 26 -2.94 9.52 19.85
CA ASP A 26 -3.59 9.48 21.17
C ASP A 26 -4.67 8.39 21.31
N GLU A 27 -4.94 7.60 20.26
CA GLU A 27 -5.84 6.42 20.32
C GLU A 27 -5.17 5.11 19.87
N ILE A 28 -3.91 4.89 20.26
CA ILE A 28 -3.23 3.60 20.05
C ILE A 28 -2.84 2.98 21.41
N SER A 29 -3.84 2.81 22.27
CA SER A 29 -3.75 1.87 23.39
C SER A 29 -4.32 0.54 22.89
N ASP A 30 -3.55 -0.55 23.05
CA ASP A 30 -3.87 -1.94 22.66
C ASP A 30 -3.59 -2.36 21.20
N ARG A 31 -2.43 -1.99 20.64
CA ARG A 31 -1.88 -2.76 19.51
C ARG A 31 -1.36 -4.11 19.99
N GLN A 32 -2.26 -5.09 20.00
CA GLN A 32 -1.94 -6.51 19.89
C GLN A 32 -0.82 -6.65 18.84
N GLN A 33 0.35 -7.17 19.23
CA GLN A 33 1.48 -7.35 18.32
C GLN A 33 1.05 -8.29 17.18
N VAL A 34 0.62 -7.71 16.05
CA VAL A 34 0.41 -8.46 14.83
C VAL A 34 1.79 -8.95 14.40
N PRO A 35 2.01 -10.26 14.23
CA PRO A 35 3.30 -10.78 13.81
C PRO A 35 3.68 -10.14 12.46
N VAL A 36 4.86 -9.53 12.40
CA VAL A 36 5.37 -8.97 11.14
C VAL A 36 5.56 -10.12 10.16
N MET A 37 4.78 -10.12 9.08
CA MET A 37 4.84 -11.14 8.04
C MET A 37 6.14 -10.99 7.23
N SER A 38 6.67 -12.10 6.73
CA SER A 38 7.81 -12.07 5.82
C SER A 38 7.42 -11.44 4.48
N PRO A 39 8.38 -10.89 3.71
CA PRO A 39 8.05 -10.31 2.41
C PRO A 39 7.39 -11.31 1.46
N GLU A 40 7.81 -12.58 1.50
CA GLU A 40 7.24 -13.64 0.67
C GLU A 40 5.78 -13.94 1.04
N ALA A 41 5.43 -13.90 2.33
CA ALA A 41 4.05 -14.09 2.76
C ALA A 41 3.16 -12.94 2.27
N LEU A 42 3.62 -11.69 2.42
CA LEU A 42 2.93 -10.51 1.92
C LEU A 42 2.82 -10.54 0.38
N LEU A 43 3.85 -10.97 -0.33
CA LEU A 43 3.82 -11.14 -1.79
C LEU A 43 2.70 -12.10 -2.22
N ASN A 44 2.56 -13.21 -1.52
CA ASN A 44 1.53 -14.20 -1.80
C ASN A 44 0.12 -13.66 -1.50
N GLU A 45 -0.04 -12.80 -0.48
CA GLU A 45 -1.30 -12.09 -0.27
C GLU A 45 -1.63 -11.13 -1.41
N VAL A 46 -0.66 -10.33 -1.87
CA VAL A 46 -0.84 -9.43 -3.02
C VAL A 46 -1.27 -10.22 -4.26
N ARG A 47 -0.62 -11.35 -4.55
CA ARG A 47 -0.96 -12.23 -5.67
C ARG A 47 -2.35 -12.84 -5.55
N ALA A 48 -2.72 -13.26 -4.34
CA ALA A 48 -4.05 -13.80 -4.06
C ALA A 48 -5.13 -12.74 -4.29
N ILE A 49 -4.90 -11.51 -3.84
CA ILE A 49 -5.80 -10.38 -4.13
C ILE A 49 -5.86 -10.16 -5.65
N GLN A 50 -4.72 -9.96 -6.32
CA GLN A 50 -4.64 -9.75 -7.77
C GLN A 50 -5.46 -10.80 -8.53
N THR A 51 -5.25 -12.09 -8.25
CA THR A 51 -5.95 -13.18 -8.93
C THR A 51 -7.47 -13.08 -8.77
N ARG A 52 -7.96 -12.72 -7.59
CA ARG A 52 -9.40 -12.51 -7.36
C ARG A 52 -9.92 -11.32 -8.15
N CYS A 53 -9.14 -10.24 -8.22
CA CYS A 53 -9.53 -8.99 -8.88
C CYS A 53 -9.43 -9.05 -10.40
N SER A 54 -8.59 -9.93 -10.96
CA SER A 54 -8.49 -10.15 -12.40
C SER A 54 -9.65 -11.00 -12.96
N ASN A 55 -10.57 -11.48 -12.11
CA ASN A 55 -11.75 -12.21 -12.55
C ASN A 55 -12.84 -11.26 -13.08
N THR A 56 -12.95 -11.20 -14.40
CA THR A 56 -13.84 -10.31 -15.16
C THR A 56 -15.34 -10.59 -15.01
N GLU A 57 -15.73 -11.69 -14.37
CA GLU A 57 -17.14 -12.06 -14.15
C GLU A 57 -17.73 -11.47 -12.87
N LEU A 58 -16.93 -10.77 -12.05
CA LEU A 58 -17.35 -10.22 -10.77
C LEU A 58 -18.04 -8.84 -10.90
N GLN A 59 -18.94 -8.54 -9.96
CA GLN A 59 -19.62 -7.24 -9.87
C GLN A 59 -18.63 -6.10 -9.56
N LEU A 60 -18.95 -4.88 -9.98
CA LEU A 60 -18.13 -3.67 -9.75
C LEU A 60 -17.74 -3.47 -8.28
N THR A 61 -18.62 -3.83 -7.34
CA THR A 61 -18.40 -3.74 -5.89
C THR A 61 -17.22 -4.59 -5.40
N PHE A 62 -16.89 -5.69 -6.09
CA PHE A 62 -15.72 -6.51 -5.77
C PHE A 62 -14.41 -5.80 -6.12
N TYR A 63 -14.38 -5.00 -7.18
CA TYR A 63 -13.18 -4.24 -7.57
C TYR A 63 -12.88 -3.12 -6.57
N ASP A 64 -13.91 -2.46 -6.03
CA ASP A 64 -13.71 -1.43 -5.00
C ASP A 64 -13.15 -2.05 -3.70
N LYS A 65 -13.63 -3.24 -3.32
CA LYS A 65 -13.05 -4.01 -2.21
C LYS A 65 -11.59 -4.37 -2.47
N CYS A 66 -11.29 -4.89 -3.66
CA CYS A 66 -9.93 -5.20 -4.08
C CYS A 66 -8.97 -4.01 -3.94
N LEU A 67 -9.39 -2.83 -4.40
CA LEU A 67 -8.60 -1.61 -4.29
C LEU A 67 -8.39 -1.17 -2.85
N HIS A 68 -9.38 -1.41 -1.98
CA HIS A 68 -9.25 -1.14 -0.55
C HIS A 68 -8.23 -2.09 0.10
N ASP A 69 -8.38 -3.40 -0.09
CA ASP A 69 -7.47 -4.42 0.46
C ASP A 69 -6.00 -4.15 0.03
N LEU A 70 -5.77 -3.80 -1.24
CA LEU A 70 -4.43 -3.47 -1.75
C LEU A 70 -3.84 -2.21 -1.10
N LYS A 71 -4.66 -1.19 -0.83
CA LYS A 71 -4.21 0.05 -0.19
C LYS A 71 -3.85 -0.17 1.28
N GLU A 72 -4.67 -0.94 2.01
CA GLU A 72 -4.35 -1.30 3.39
C GLU A 72 -3.05 -2.10 3.47
N LEU A 73 -2.88 -3.08 2.57
CA LEU A 73 -1.66 -3.87 2.50
C LEU A 73 -0.43 -3.01 2.15
N LYS A 74 -0.58 -2.04 1.22
CA LYS A 74 0.48 -1.06 0.92
C LYS A 74 0.87 -0.24 2.14
N GLN A 75 -0.12 0.27 2.88
CA GLN A 75 0.12 1.05 4.10
C GLN A 75 0.85 0.20 5.14
N HIS A 76 0.43 -1.05 5.34
CA HIS A 76 1.08 -1.98 6.25
C HIS A 76 2.55 -2.23 5.86
N VAL A 77 2.84 -2.56 4.60
CA VAL A 77 4.21 -2.74 4.10
C VAL A 77 5.04 -1.46 4.29
N SER A 78 4.46 -0.29 4.03
CA SER A 78 5.13 0.99 4.21
C SER A 78 5.49 1.26 5.67
N LEU A 79 4.58 0.92 6.60
CA LEU A 79 4.85 1.00 8.04
C LEU A 79 5.96 0.05 8.45
N ILE A 80 5.98 -1.19 7.95
CA ILE A 80 7.10 -2.12 8.21
C ILE A 80 8.43 -1.50 7.74
N ILE A 81 8.49 -0.90 6.55
CA ILE A 81 9.72 -0.26 6.06
C ILE A 81 10.16 0.91 6.95
N ILE A 82 9.21 1.72 7.43
CA ILE A 82 9.49 2.91 8.25
C ILE A 82 9.88 2.53 9.68
N GLU A 83 9.10 1.66 10.32
CA GLU A 83 9.23 1.28 11.73
C GLU A 83 10.41 0.32 11.96
N ASN A 84 10.83 -0.41 10.94
CA ASN A 84 11.66 -1.59 11.11
C ASN A 84 13.03 -1.45 10.41
N GLN A 85 13.80 -0.43 10.80
CA GLN A 85 15.17 -0.11 10.30
C GLN A 85 16.21 -1.24 10.51
N LEU A 86 15.84 -2.37 11.11
CA LEU A 86 16.72 -3.48 11.49
C LEU A 86 16.30 -4.84 10.89
N VAL A 87 15.26 -4.89 10.04
CA VAL A 87 14.87 -6.16 9.40
C VAL A 87 15.86 -6.49 8.30
N LYS A 88 16.34 -7.74 8.30
CA LYS A 88 17.30 -8.25 7.31
C LYS A 88 16.71 -8.34 5.91
N ASP A 89 15.39 -8.34 5.81
CA ASP A 89 14.64 -8.57 4.58
C ASP A 89 14.25 -7.25 3.91
N ASP A 90 14.37 -7.20 2.58
CA ASP A 90 14.01 -6.04 1.78
C ASP A 90 12.54 -6.09 1.35
N TYR A 91 11.73 -5.18 1.90
CA TYR A 91 10.31 -5.04 1.58
C TYR A 91 10.06 -4.01 0.46
N SER A 92 11.08 -3.28 0.00
CA SER A 92 10.94 -2.22 -1.01
C SER A 92 10.31 -2.71 -2.32
N PRO A 93 10.62 -3.91 -2.84
CA PRO A 93 9.99 -4.44 -4.05
C PRO A 93 8.48 -4.63 -3.91
N LEU A 94 7.97 -4.91 -2.71
CA LEU A 94 6.54 -5.13 -2.46
C LEU A 94 5.73 -3.87 -2.68
N VAL A 95 6.21 -2.71 -2.22
CA VAL A 95 5.47 -1.45 -2.41
C VAL A 95 5.27 -1.16 -3.89
N SER A 96 6.34 -1.33 -4.69
CA SER A 96 6.29 -1.13 -6.14
C SER A 96 5.39 -2.14 -6.84
N TYR A 97 5.39 -3.40 -6.38
CA TYR A 97 4.51 -4.43 -6.93
C TYR A 97 3.04 -4.15 -6.60
N ILE A 98 2.72 -3.77 -5.37
CA ILE A 98 1.36 -3.40 -4.97
C ILE A 98 0.86 -2.22 -5.79
N ASP A 99 1.70 -1.21 -6.05
CA ASP A 99 1.33 -0.09 -6.92
C ASP A 99 1.00 -0.53 -8.34
N SER A 100 1.77 -1.45 -8.89
CA SER A 100 1.51 -2.03 -10.22
C SER A 100 0.15 -2.76 -10.26
N VAL A 101 -0.15 -3.55 -9.23
CA VAL A 101 -1.43 -4.28 -9.12
C VAL A 101 -2.61 -3.31 -8.95
N ILE A 102 -2.46 -2.25 -8.16
CA ILE A 102 -3.51 -1.21 -8.02
C ILE A 102 -3.83 -0.57 -9.39
N VAL A 103 -2.80 -0.28 -10.20
CA VAL A 103 -3.01 0.26 -11.56
C VAL A 103 -3.77 -0.73 -12.42
N GLU A 104 -3.39 -2.01 -12.40
CA GLU A 104 -4.09 -3.07 -13.15
C GLU A 104 -5.58 -3.16 -12.76
N VAL A 105 -5.89 -3.24 -11.47
CA VAL A 105 -7.27 -3.35 -10.98
C VAL A 105 -8.11 -2.12 -11.37
N ASN A 106 -7.53 -0.92 -11.34
CA ASN A 106 -8.20 0.30 -11.80
C ASN A 106 -8.56 0.24 -13.29
N ILE A 107 -7.66 -0.27 -14.13
CA ILE A 107 -7.91 -0.43 -15.58
C ILE A 107 -9.07 -1.41 -15.79
N ILE A 108 -9.03 -2.58 -15.16
CA ILE A 108 -10.08 -3.59 -15.31
C ILE A 108 -11.44 -3.04 -14.84
N SER A 109 -11.48 -2.36 -13.68
CA SER A 109 -12.70 -1.75 -13.16
C SER A 109 -13.28 -0.70 -14.12
N ALA A 110 -12.43 0.14 -14.72
CA ALA A 110 -12.85 1.15 -15.68
C ALA A 110 -13.46 0.53 -16.95
N ASP A 111 -12.84 -0.53 -17.47
CA ASP A 111 -13.33 -1.26 -18.62
C ASP A 111 -14.69 -1.93 -18.35
N GLN A 112 -14.86 -2.55 -17.17
CA GLN A 112 -16.14 -3.14 -16.76
C GLN A 112 -17.25 -2.10 -16.64
N ARG A 113 -16.98 -0.93 -16.06
CA ARG A 113 -17.95 0.19 -16.02
C ARG A 113 -18.35 0.63 -17.42
N ARG A 114 -17.38 0.71 -18.34
CA ARG A 114 -17.64 1.08 -19.72
C ARG A 114 -18.54 0.07 -20.43
N ILE A 115 -18.28 -1.23 -20.26
CA ILE A 115 -19.10 -2.31 -20.84
C ILE A 115 -20.52 -2.24 -20.30
N MET A 116 -20.70 -2.15 -18.97
CA MET A 116 -22.01 -2.03 -18.33
C MET A 116 -22.81 -0.83 -18.87
N ASN A 117 -22.16 0.33 -19.05
CA ASN A 117 -22.81 1.52 -19.60
C ASN A 117 -23.21 1.38 -21.08
N LEU A 118 -22.51 0.54 -21.86
CA LEU A 118 -22.88 0.25 -23.24
C LEU A 118 -24.05 -0.73 -23.32
N LEU A 119 -24.13 -1.70 -22.40
CA LEU A 119 -25.22 -2.67 -22.34
C LEU A 119 -26.53 -2.08 -21.79
N ALA A 120 -26.46 -0.98 -21.05
CA ALA A 120 -27.63 -0.30 -20.48
C ALA A 120 -28.32 0.68 -21.44
N LYS A 121 -27.84 0.80 -22.69
CA LYS A 121 -28.42 1.65 -23.76
C LYS A 121 -29.17 0.81 -24.77
#